data_AF-A0A958H8J3-F1
#
_entry.id   AF-A0A958H8J3-F1
#
_cell.length_a   1.000
_cell.length_b   1.000
_cell.length_c   1.000
_cell.angle_alpha   90.00
_cell.angle_beta   90.00
_cell.angle_gamma   90.00
#
_symmetry.space_group_name_H-M   'P 1'
#
loop_
_entity.id
_entity.type
_entity.pdbx_description
1 polymer ?
#
loop_
_entity_poly.entity_id
_entity_poly.type
_entity_poly.pdbx_seq_one_letter_code
_entity_poly.pdbx_strand_id
1 'polypeptide(L)'
;DVSDKPQGIASLPLLNDDDIQLIDESYRKWLQSMQAVDEFIASLVQTLDDVGQLDNTYIIFSSDNGYHMGQHRLLPGKYLGYEEDIRVPMFVRGPGVPAGVTRTELAGLVDLGPTFAEIAGIPRPDYMDGRSLMPLLGATPPAPEEWRQAFLFEQYVGDHRLQRDPLGEPPDPFDQSRFESVPLFYTGLRTATQKYIEYDTGERELYDLVNDPYELENQIDNTPPNDLALLSYWLFNMHACFTDGCRAMEMAPPPPIGVVEPTCAQLDFDGSAEVTIADIGLLLPHWGDTITSHGWDPRFDLNGDSVLDTSDVVIIAARWGE
;
A
#
# COMPACT_ATOMS: atom_id res chain seq x y z
N ASP A 1 -8.50 22.14 8.42
CA ASP A 1 -7.88 21.98 9.73
C ASP A 1 -6.91 20.81 9.62
N VAL A 2 -5.88 20.71 10.46
CA VAL A 2 -4.99 19.52 10.51
C VAL A 2 -4.76 19.04 11.95
N SER A 3 -5.55 19.53 12.91
CA SER A 3 -5.36 19.22 14.34
C SER A 3 -5.60 17.75 14.69
N ASP A 4 -6.27 17.01 13.82
CA ASP A 4 -6.65 15.60 13.92
C ASP A 4 -5.64 14.66 13.21
N LYS A 5 -4.61 15.22 12.57
CA LYS A 5 -3.52 14.49 11.90
C LYS A 5 -2.45 14.08 12.90
N PRO A 6 -1.53 13.17 12.52
CA PRO A 6 -0.36 12.86 13.33
C PRO A 6 0.39 14.13 13.77
N GLN A 7 0.99 14.09 14.96
CA GLN A 7 1.62 15.22 15.65
C GLN A 7 2.54 16.04 14.74
N GLY A 8 3.34 15.37 13.91
CA GLY A 8 4.21 16.02 12.93
C GLY A 8 3.47 16.97 11.98
N ILE A 9 2.34 16.50 11.45
CA ILE A 9 1.50 17.25 10.50
C ILE A 9 0.63 18.27 11.24
N ALA A 10 0.05 17.89 12.38
CA ALA A 10 -0.76 18.78 13.20
C ALA A 10 0.02 20.01 13.70
N SER A 11 1.33 19.86 13.90
CA SER A 11 2.23 20.93 14.33
C SER A 11 2.65 21.89 13.20
N LEU A 12 2.33 21.57 11.94
CA LEU A 12 2.71 22.41 10.81
C LEU A 12 2.04 23.79 10.92
N PRO A 13 2.83 24.88 10.79
CA PRO A 13 2.28 26.22 10.78
C PRO A 13 1.38 26.41 9.56
N LEU A 14 0.50 27.41 9.63
CA LEU A 14 -0.19 27.88 8.44
C LEU A 14 0.83 28.30 7.38
N LEU A 15 0.52 28.01 6.11
CA LEU A 15 1.30 28.48 4.98
C LEU A 15 1.34 30.01 4.99
N ASN A 16 2.54 30.58 4.94
CA ASN A 16 2.74 32.02 4.82
C ASN A 16 2.76 32.44 3.34
N ASP A 17 2.88 33.75 3.09
CA ASP A 17 2.86 34.28 1.71
C ASP A 17 4.01 33.74 0.83
N ASP A 18 5.20 33.52 1.40
CA ASP A 18 6.35 32.96 0.68
C ASP A 18 6.09 31.49 0.31
N ASP A 19 5.49 30.72 1.21
CA ASP A 19 5.10 29.33 0.97
C ASP A 19 4.07 29.23 -0.16
N ILE A 20 3.05 30.10 -0.13
CA ILE A 20 2.00 30.15 -1.15
C ILE A 20 2.60 30.55 -2.50
N GLN A 21 3.50 31.54 -2.53
CA GLN A 21 4.20 31.92 -3.75
C GLN A 21 5.04 30.76 -4.30
N LEU A 22 5.76 30.04 -3.45
CA LEU A 22 6.55 28.87 -3.85
C LEU A 22 5.66 27.79 -4.47
N ILE A 23 4.51 27.52 -3.87
CA ILE A 23 3.51 26.56 -4.38
C ILE A 23 3.00 27.00 -5.76
N ASP A 24 2.58 28.25 -5.90
CA ASP A 24 2.07 28.79 -7.17
C ASP A 24 3.11 28.74 -8.29
N GLU A 25 4.37 29.06 -7.97
CA GLU A 25 5.47 28.97 -8.92
C GLU A 25 5.79 27.52 -9.30
N SER A 26 5.79 26.61 -8.34
CA SER A 26 6.03 25.17 -8.56
C SER A 26 4.92 24.57 -9.41
N TYR A 27 3.67 24.89 -9.11
CA TYR A 27 2.51 24.43 -9.88
C TYR A 27 2.56 24.94 -11.32
N ARG A 28 2.89 26.23 -11.54
CA ARG A 28 3.05 26.78 -12.89
C ARG A 28 4.14 26.06 -13.69
N LYS A 29 5.30 25.80 -13.07
CA LYS A 29 6.40 25.06 -13.72
C LYS A 29 6.00 23.61 -14.00
N TRP A 30 5.23 22.99 -13.11
CA TRP A 30 4.72 21.64 -13.33
C TRP A 30 3.81 21.59 -14.56
N LEU A 31 2.85 22.51 -14.69
CA LEU A 31 1.98 22.59 -15.88
C LEU A 31 2.78 22.82 -17.17
N GLN A 32 3.82 23.66 -17.14
CA GLN A 32 4.70 23.89 -18.29
C GLN A 32 5.48 22.63 -18.69
N SER A 33 5.95 21.85 -17.70
CA SER A 33 6.61 20.56 -17.95
C SER A 33 5.64 19.54 -18.55
N MET A 34 4.41 19.48 -18.02
CA MET A 34 3.37 18.58 -18.52
C MET A 34 2.98 18.87 -19.98
N GLN A 35 3.03 20.12 -20.42
CA GLN A 35 2.83 20.46 -21.83
C GLN A 35 3.87 19.79 -22.73
N ALA A 36 5.15 19.79 -22.34
CA ALA A 36 6.20 19.13 -23.12
C ALA A 36 6.01 17.59 -23.16
N VAL A 37 5.52 17.00 -22.07
CA VAL A 37 5.17 15.57 -22.01
C VAL A 37 4.01 15.25 -22.96
N ASP A 38 2.96 16.08 -22.98
CA ASP A 38 1.81 15.91 -23.88
C ASP A 38 2.23 15.98 -25.35
N GLU A 39 3.02 16.99 -25.72
CA GLU A 39 3.57 17.15 -27.08
C GLU A 39 4.44 15.94 -27.49
N PHE A 40 5.23 15.39 -26.56
CA PHE A 40 6.02 14.19 -26.79
C PHE A 40 5.14 12.95 -27.02
N ILE A 41 4.11 12.73 -26.20
CA ILE A 41 3.18 11.60 -26.36
C ILE A 41 2.45 11.69 -27.70
N ALA A 42 1.99 12.88 -28.09
CA ALA A 42 1.36 13.09 -29.38
C ALA A 42 2.31 12.74 -30.54
N SER A 43 3.57 13.18 -30.46
CA SER A 43 4.59 12.83 -31.46
C SER A 43 4.90 11.34 -31.50
N LEU A 44 4.95 10.66 -30.35
CA LEU A 44 5.19 9.21 -30.26
C LEU A 44 4.05 8.42 -30.92
N VAL A 45 2.80 8.78 -30.60
CA VAL A 45 1.61 8.14 -31.17
C VAL A 45 1.56 8.33 -32.69
N GLN A 46 1.80 9.56 -33.18
CA GLN A 46 1.84 9.84 -34.61
C GLN A 46 2.95 9.05 -35.31
N THR A 47 4.13 8.96 -34.70
CA THR A 47 5.25 8.19 -35.26
C THR A 47 4.89 6.71 -35.42
N LEU A 48 4.27 6.11 -34.39
CA LEU A 48 3.81 4.73 -34.43
C LEU A 48 2.74 4.50 -35.52
N ASP A 49 1.87 5.49 -35.75
CA ASP A 49 0.84 5.44 -36.80
C ASP A 49 1.49 5.49 -38.20
N ASP A 50 2.42 6.43 -38.40
CA ASP A 50 3.12 6.64 -39.67
C ASP A 50 3.90 5.39 -40.13
N VAL A 51 4.46 4.62 -39.18
CA VAL A 51 5.16 3.35 -39.47
C VAL A 51 4.24 2.12 -39.42
N GLY A 52 2.94 2.30 -39.22
CA GLY A 52 1.96 1.22 -39.18
C GLY A 52 2.13 0.25 -38.01
N GLN A 53 2.71 0.70 -36.89
CA GLN A 53 2.92 -0.12 -35.68
C GLN A 53 1.93 0.21 -34.56
N LEU A 54 1.16 1.28 -34.70
CA LEU A 54 0.30 1.77 -33.63
C LEU A 54 -0.75 0.74 -33.18
N ASP A 55 -1.34 -0.02 -34.10
CA ASP A 55 -2.33 -1.07 -33.77
C ASP A 55 -1.72 -2.33 -33.14
N ASN A 56 -0.40 -2.49 -33.21
CA ASN A 56 0.35 -3.60 -32.61
C ASN A 56 1.13 -3.18 -31.36
N THR A 57 0.83 -2.00 -30.80
CA THR A 57 1.59 -1.43 -29.69
C THR A 57 0.66 -1.10 -28.52
N TYR A 58 1.00 -1.62 -27.34
CA TYR A 58 0.46 -1.11 -26.08
C TYR A 58 1.24 0.13 -25.65
N ILE A 59 0.52 1.19 -25.31
CA ILE A 59 1.03 2.43 -24.73
C ILE A 59 0.40 2.54 -23.34
N ILE A 60 1.23 2.53 -22.31
CA ILE A 60 0.83 2.71 -20.91
C ILE A 60 1.51 3.97 -20.40
N PHE A 61 0.73 4.96 -19.98
CA PHE A 61 1.22 6.19 -19.38
C PHE A 61 0.83 6.23 -17.90
N SER A 62 1.82 6.48 -17.03
CA SER A 62 1.62 6.59 -15.59
C SER A 62 2.72 7.44 -14.94
N SER A 63 2.67 7.59 -13.62
CA SER A 63 3.70 8.22 -12.78
C SER A 63 4.22 7.20 -11.76
N ASP A 64 5.43 7.37 -11.26
CA ASP A 64 5.99 6.53 -10.18
C ASP A 64 5.33 6.81 -8.83
N ASN A 65 5.02 8.09 -8.58
CA ASN A 65 4.26 8.56 -7.43
C ASN A 65 3.46 9.82 -7.79
N GLY A 66 2.58 10.21 -6.87
CA GLY A 66 1.89 11.49 -6.86
C GLY A 66 2.75 12.61 -6.25
N TYR A 67 2.17 13.78 -6.08
CA TYR A 67 2.88 14.96 -5.59
C TYR A 67 1.92 15.99 -4.98
N HIS A 68 2.05 16.24 -3.67
CA HIS A 68 1.30 17.30 -2.98
C HIS A 68 1.96 18.67 -3.15
N MET A 69 1.13 19.72 -3.15
CA MET A 69 1.53 21.14 -3.24
C MET A 69 0.58 22.02 -2.41
N GLY A 70 0.71 21.99 -1.08
CA GLY A 70 -0.08 22.82 -0.15
C GLY A 70 -1.17 22.07 0.61
N GLN A 71 -1.60 20.91 0.12
CA GLN A 71 -2.54 20.03 0.82
C GLN A 71 -1.99 19.69 2.20
N HIS A 72 -2.88 19.59 3.20
CA HIS A 72 -2.51 19.32 4.60
C HIS A 72 -1.42 20.26 5.18
N ARG A 73 -1.28 21.48 4.65
CA ARG A 73 -0.23 22.47 4.98
C ARG A 73 1.20 22.04 4.61
N LEU A 74 1.33 21.05 3.75
CA LEU A 74 2.61 20.53 3.27
C LEU A 74 3.12 21.41 2.12
N LEU A 75 4.41 21.76 2.15
CA LEU A 75 5.07 22.34 0.97
C LEU A 75 5.21 21.30 -0.16
N PRO A 76 5.50 21.71 -1.40
CA PRO A 76 5.66 20.81 -2.53
C PRO A 76 6.56 19.59 -2.23
N GLY A 77 6.04 18.38 -2.40
CA GLY A 77 6.74 17.16 -2.00
C GLY A 77 6.00 15.87 -2.35
N LYS A 78 6.54 14.75 -1.86
CA LYS A 78 5.97 13.40 -1.96
C LYS A 78 6.16 12.65 -0.64
N TYR A 79 5.97 11.32 -0.64
CA TYR A 79 6.28 10.37 0.44
C TYR A 79 5.24 10.19 1.56
N LEU A 80 4.13 10.92 1.56
CA LEU A 80 3.08 10.76 2.57
C LEU A 80 1.93 9.88 2.09
N GLY A 81 1.16 9.35 3.02
CA GLY A 81 0.09 8.39 2.71
C GLY A 81 -1.17 9.00 2.10
N TYR A 82 -1.18 10.30 1.78
CA TYR A 82 -2.31 11.01 1.20
C TYR A 82 -2.53 10.67 -0.28
N GLU A 83 -3.76 10.77 -0.79
CA GLU A 83 -4.13 10.40 -2.17
C GLU A 83 -3.32 11.22 -3.17
N GLU A 84 -2.95 12.47 -2.85
CA GLU A 84 -2.07 13.30 -3.67
C GLU A 84 -0.73 12.64 -3.97
N ASP A 85 -0.22 11.80 -3.07
CA ASP A 85 1.10 11.17 -3.14
C ASP A 85 1.04 9.72 -3.64
N ILE A 86 0.01 8.97 -3.26
CA ILE A 86 -0.10 7.54 -3.59
C ILE A 86 -0.91 7.28 -4.86
N ARG A 87 -1.80 8.19 -5.26
CA ARG A 87 -2.66 7.99 -6.44
C ARG A 87 -2.03 8.60 -7.68
N VAL A 88 -1.66 7.73 -8.63
CA VAL A 88 -1.06 8.12 -9.91
C VAL A 88 -2.06 7.99 -11.07
N PRO A 89 -1.91 8.79 -12.14
CA PRO A 89 -2.64 8.55 -13.37
C PRO A 89 -2.25 7.21 -13.98
N MET A 90 -3.19 6.52 -14.63
CA MET A 90 -2.88 5.37 -15.49
C MET A 90 -3.78 5.39 -16.72
N PHE A 91 -3.18 5.56 -17.89
CA PHE A 91 -3.86 5.56 -19.17
C PHE A 91 -3.29 4.44 -20.04
N VAL A 92 -4.16 3.65 -20.66
CA VAL A 92 -3.75 2.52 -21.49
C VAL A 92 -4.43 2.60 -22.84
N ARG A 93 -3.63 2.44 -23.90
CA ARG A 93 -4.07 2.23 -25.28
C ARG A 93 -3.39 0.98 -25.80
N GLY A 94 -4.10 0.14 -26.55
CA GLY A 94 -3.45 -0.98 -27.25
C GLY A 94 -4.45 -1.93 -27.89
N PRO A 95 -3.95 -3.04 -28.46
CA PRO A 95 -4.78 -4.11 -29.00
C PRO A 95 -5.88 -4.53 -28.00
N GLY A 96 -7.15 -4.54 -28.44
CA GLY A 96 -8.28 -4.99 -27.63
C GLY A 96 -8.74 -4.05 -26.50
N VAL A 97 -8.03 -2.94 -26.26
CA VAL A 97 -8.40 -1.95 -25.24
C VAL A 97 -9.50 -1.04 -25.79
N PRO A 98 -10.69 -0.96 -25.14
CA PRO A 98 -11.78 -0.11 -25.62
C PRO A 98 -11.48 1.37 -25.40
N ALA A 99 -11.74 2.20 -26.42
CA ALA A 99 -11.55 3.63 -26.35
C ALA A 99 -12.62 4.31 -25.46
N GLY A 100 -12.22 5.33 -24.70
CA GLY A 100 -13.12 6.17 -23.91
C GLY A 100 -13.73 5.50 -22.68
N VAL A 101 -13.20 4.33 -22.28
CA VAL A 101 -13.66 3.60 -21.10
C VAL A 101 -12.83 4.01 -19.88
N THR A 102 -13.50 4.31 -18.78
CA THR A 102 -12.89 4.53 -17.46
C THR A 102 -13.16 3.33 -16.57
N ARG A 103 -12.13 2.89 -15.85
CA ARG A 103 -12.16 1.80 -14.87
C ARG A 103 -12.03 2.39 -13.45
N THR A 104 -12.76 1.82 -12.50
CA THR A 104 -12.76 2.25 -11.08
C THR A 104 -12.15 1.21 -10.15
N GLU A 105 -11.85 0.03 -10.70
CA GLU A 105 -11.19 -1.07 -10.03
C GLU A 105 -9.80 -0.68 -9.55
N LEU A 106 -9.39 -1.20 -8.39
CA LEU A 106 -8.07 -0.89 -7.80
C LEU A 106 -6.94 -1.49 -8.66
N ALA A 107 -6.05 -0.63 -9.12
CA ALA A 107 -4.84 -1.00 -9.87
C ALA A 107 -3.65 -0.21 -9.34
N GLY A 108 -2.45 -0.78 -9.44
CA GLY A 108 -1.22 -0.09 -9.07
C GLY A 108 -0.04 -0.49 -9.92
N LEU A 109 1.09 0.16 -9.70
CA LEU A 109 2.30 -0.04 -10.52
C LEU A 109 2.87 -1.46 -10.42
N VAL A 110 2.66 -2.13 -9.28
CA VAL A 110 3.04 -3.55 -9.06
C VAL A 110 2.41 -4.50 -10.08
N ASP A 111 1.29 -4.11 -10.69
CA ASP A 111 0.56 -4.91 -11.67
C ASP A 111 1.16 -4.85 -13.09
N LEU A 112 2.02 -3.86 -13.37
CA LEU A 112 2.59 -3.67 -14.70
C LEU A 112 3.51 -4.84 -15.07
N GLY A 113 4.31 -5.36 -14.13
CA GLY A 113 5.18 -6.52 -14.36
C GLY A 113 4.40 -7.75 -14.84
N PRO A 114 3.42 -8.24 -14.08
CA PRO A 114 2.52 -9.32 -14.50
C PRO A 114 1.78 -9.03 -15.82
N THR A 115 1.35 -7.79 -16.05
CA THR A 115 0.67 -7.38 -17.29
C THR A 115 1.60 -7.52 -18.50
N PHE A 116 2.86 -7.07 -18.38
CA PHE A 116 3.85 -7.20 -19.45
C PHE A 116 4.21 -8.66 -19.74
N ALA A 117 4.30 -9.50 -18.70
CA ALA A 117 4.51 -10.93 -18.86
C ALA A 117 3.39 -11.57 -19.69
N GLU A 118 2.12 -11.23 -19.38
CA GLU A 118 0.97 -11.74 -20.13
C GLU A 118 0.95 -11.23 -21.57
N ILE A 119 1.20 -9.94 -21.81
CA ILE A 119 1.29 -9.35 -23.16
C ILE A 119 2.38 -10.06 -23.98
N ALA A 120 3.52 -10.39 -23.37
CA ALA A 120 4.62 -11.10 -24.01
C ALA A 120 4.36 -12.61 -24.20
N GLY A 121 3.25 -13.14 -23.67
CA GLY A 121 2.92 -14.57 -23.74
C GLY A 121 3.85 -15.45 -22.91
N ILE A 122 4.47 -14.90 -21.86
CA ILE A 122 5.33 -15.65 -20.95
C ILE A 122 4.64 -15.88 -19.59
N PRO A 123 4.98 -16.95 -18.86
CA PRO A 123 4.47 -17.14 -17.51
C PRO A 123 4.86 -15.98 -16.61
N ARG A 124 3.91 -15.52 -15.77
CA ARG A 124 4.20 -14.58 -14.69
C ARG A 124 5.22 -15.21 -13.73
N PRO A 125 6.35 -14.55 -13.43
CA PRO A 125 7.27 -15.01 -12.39
C PRO A 125 6.57 -15.11 -11.03
N ASP A 126 6.91 -16.14 -10.25
CA ASP A 126 6.29 -16.45 -8.96
C ASP A 126 6.48 -15.33 -7.94
N TYR A 127 7.65 -14.70 -7.91
CA TYR A 127 8.02 -13.61 -6.98
C TYR A 127 7.24 -12.31 -7.15
N MET A 128 6.42 -12.15 -8.20
CA MET A 128 5.62 -10.91 -8.37
C MET A 128 4.37 -10.96 -7.49
N ASP A 129 4.11 -9.89 -6.74
CA ASP A 129 2.91 -9.76 -5.89
C ASP A 129 1.68 -9.26 -6.66
N GLY A 130 1.89 -8.42 -7.68
CA GLY A 130 0.82 -7.86 -8.50
C GLY A 130 0.03 -8.89 -9.30
N ARG A 131 -1.03 -8.43 -9.96
CA ARG A 131 -1.86 -9.23 -10.88
C ARG A 131 -1.89 -8.56 -12.25
N SER A 132 -2.06 -9.33 -13.32
CA SER A 132 -2.16 -8.75 -14.65
C SER A 132 -3.42 -7.89 -14.79
N LEU A 133 -3.29 -6.72 -15.41
CA LEU A 133 -4.38 -5.81 -15.71
C LEU A 133 -5.14 -6.20 -16.98
N MET A 134 -4.66 -7.19 -17.75
CA MET A 134 -5.31 -7.61 -19.01
C MET A 134 -6.82 -7.86 -18.88
N PRO A 135 -7.34 -8.49 -17.79
CA PRO A 135 -8.78 -8.61 -17.58
C PRO A 135 -9.53 -7.27 -17.49
N LEU A 136 -8.93 -6.24 -16.89
CA LEU A 136 -9.51 -4.89 -16.80
C LEU A 136 -9.45 -4.13 -18.12
N LEU A 137 -8.42 -4.41 -18.93
CA LEU A 137 -8.19 -3.79 -20.23
C LEU A 137 -9.14 -4.31 -21.32
N GLY A 138 -9.77 -5.46 -21.12
CA GLY A 138 -10.76 -6.01 -22.04
C GLY A 138 -12.10 -5.26 -22.04
N ALA A 139 -12.97 -5.62 -22.99
CA ALA A 139 -14.32 -5.05 -23.09
C ALA A 139 -15.21 -5.42 -21.89
N THR A 140 -15.00 -6.59 -21.31
CA THR A 140 -15.77 -7.11 -20.17
C THR A 140 -14.82 -7.27 -18.98
N PRO A 141 -14.80 -6.31 -18.03
CA PRO A 141 -14.00 -6.46 -16.82
C PRO A 141 -14.57 -7.59 -15.93
N PRO A 142 -13.75 -8.15 -15.03
CA PRO A 142 -14.20 -9.08 -13.99
C PRO A 142 -15.29 -8.45 -13.11
N ALA A 143 -16.11 -9.29 -12.47
CA ALA A 143 -17.03 -8.80 -11.46
C ALA A 143 -16.25 -8.19 -10.27
N PRO A 144 -16.82 -7.23 -9.52
CA PRO A 144 -16.12 -6.61 -8.38
C PRO A 144 -15.52 -7.65 -7.41
N GLU A 145 -16.28 -8.70 -7.07
CA GLU A 145 -15.87 -9.79 -6.18
C GLU A 145 -14.74 -10.68 -6.74
N GLU A 146 -14.43 -10.59 -8.02
CA GLU A 146 -13.34 -11.32 -8.69
C GLU A 146 -12.07 -10.46 -8.80
N TRP A 147 -12.13 -9.20 -8.35
CA TRP A 147 -11.01 -8.28 -8.33
C TRP A 147 -10.62 -7.88 -6.89
N ARG A 148 -9.40 -7.37 -6.73
CA ARG A 148 -8.93 -6.91 -5.42
C ARG A 148 -9.82 -5.81 -4.84
N GLN A 149 -9.99 -5.85 -3.53
CA GLN A 149 -10.77 -4.90 -2.74
C GLN A 149 -9.91 -3.98 -1.88
N ALA A 150 -8.64 -4.32 -1.68
CA ALA A 150 -7.67 -3.50 -1.00
C ALA A 150 -6.32 -3.46 -1.73
N PHE A 151 -5.55 -2.43 -1.40
CA PHE A 151 -4.22 -2.19 -1.89
C PHE A 151 -3.31 -1.80 -0.72
N LEU A 152 -2.13 -2.40 -0.65
CA LEU A 152 -1.09 -2.05 0.31
C LEU A 152 -0.25 -0.90 -0.27
N PHE A 153 0.06 0.10 0.54
CA PHE A 153 1.04 1.13 0.22
C PHE A 153 1.92 1.39 1.44
N GLU A 154 3.20 1.67 1.21
CA GLU A 154 4.21 1.67 2.27
C GLU A 154 5.27 2.72 1.99
N GLN A 155 5.82 3.28 3.06
CA GLN A 155 6.94 4.20 2.98
C GLN A 155 7.99 3.85 4.02
N TYR A 156 9.24 3.73 3.54
CA TYR A 156 10.45 3.52 4.33
C TYR A 156 10.40 2.40 5.38
N VAL A 157 9.69 1.30 5.12
CA VAL A 157 9.67 0.12 6.01
C VAL A 157 11.04 -0.58 6.09
N GLY A 158 11.41 -1.16 7.24
CA GLY A 158 12.64 -1.95 7.39
C GLY A 158 13.97 -1.17 7.37
N ASP A 159 14.97 -1.68 6.63
CA ASP A 159 16.38 -1.18 6.60
C ASP A 159 16.52 0.21 5.93
N HIS A 160 15.45 0.74 5.34
CA HIS A 160 15.42 2.09 4.78
C HIS A 160 15.70 3.20 5.81
N ARG A 161 15.58 2.90 7.12
CA ARG A 161 16.02 3.78 8.23
C ARG A 161 17.51 4.14 8.17
N LEU A 162 18.35 3.28 7.61
CA LEU A 162 19.81 3.43 7.62
C LEU A 162 20.38 4.01 6.31
N GLN A 163 19.54 4.18 5.27
CA GLN A 163 19.98 4.55 3.93
C GLN A 163 19.40 5.88 3.45
N ARG A 164 19.29 6.88 4.35
CA ARG A 164 18.98 8.25 3.96
C ARG A 164 20.19 8.85 3.21
N ASP A 165 20.18 8.59 1.90
CA ASP A 165 20.92 9.23 0.82
C ASP A 165 22.44 8.98 0.68
N PRO A 166 22.85 8.00 -0.16
CA PRO A 166 24.22 7.87 -0.68
C PRO A 166 24.47 8.59 -2.03
N LEU A 167 23.45 9.20 -2.65
CA LEU A 167 23.47 9.61 -4.07
C LEU A 167 23.51 11.13 -4.30
N GLY A 168 23.31 11.96 -3.28
CA GLY A 168 23.56 13.41 -3.36
C GLY A 168 22.57 14.13 -4.27
N GLU A 169 21.29 13.79 -4.11
CA GLU A 169 20.16 14.45 -4.77
C GLU A 169 20.01 15.92 -4.29
N PRO A 170 19.30 16.80 -5.03
CA PRO A 170 18.95 18.13 -4.53
C PRO A 170 18.23 18.02 -3.18
N PRO A 171 18.30 19.07 -2.33
CA PRO A 171 17.75 18.99 -0.98
C PRO A 171 16.29 18.58 -1.03
N ASP A 172 16.01 17.44 -0.41
CA ASP A 172 14.68 16.86 -0.30
C ASP A 172 13.80 17.88 0.44
N PRO A 173 12.49 17.98 0.16
CA PRO A 173 11.55 18.66 1.06
C PRO A 173 11.81 18.35 2.55
N PHE A 174 12.26 17.14 2.87
CA PHE A 174 12.66 16.70 4.21
C PHE A 174 13.97 17.23 4.76
N ASP A 175 14.82 17.82 3.93
CA ASP A 175 16.01 18.53 4.40
C ASP A 175 15.65 19.91 4.99
N GLN A 176 14.38 20.34 4.87
CA GLN A 176 13.89 21.53 5.53
C GLN A 176 13.43 21.22 6.95
N SER A 177 13.81 22.10 7.89
CA SER A 177 13.38 22.03 9.30
C SER A 177 11.87 21.88 9.52
N ARG A 178 11.05 22.36 8.57
CA ARG A 178 9.59 22.25 8.62
C ARG A 178 9.10 20.80 8.58
N PHE A 179 9.84 19.89 7.95
CA PHE A 179 9.42 18.51 7.76
C PHE A 179 10.20 17.49 8.60
N GLU A 180 11.14 17.94 9.43
CA GLU A 180 11.89 17.06 10.35
C GLU A 180 10.97 16.24 11.29
N SER A 181 9.76 16.75 11.56
CA SER A 181 8.81 16.13 12.48
C SER A 181 7.71 15.33 11.80
N VAL A 182 7.61 15.34 10.47
CA VAL A 182 6.55 14.62 9.74
C VAL A 182 6.84 13.11 9.76
N PRO A 183 5.86 12.25 10.10
CA PRO A 183 6.10 10.81 10.19
C PRO A 183 6.15 10.19 8.80
N LEU A 184 7.33 9.66 8.42
CA LEU A 184 7.60 9.12 7.08
C LEU A 184 7.62 7.60 7.02
N PHE A 185 7.51 6.94 8.16
CA PHE A 185 7.58 5.49 8.27
C PHE A 185 6.18 4.99 8.54
N TYR A 186 5.56 4.39 7.52
CA TYR A 186 4.20 3.88 7.65
C TYR A 186 3.93 2.72 6.70
N THR A 187 2.88 1.99 7.06
CA THR A 187 2.17 1.08 6.17
C THR A 187 0.72 1.53 6.10
N GLY A 188 0.07 1.29 4.97
CA GLY A 188 -1.29 1.72 4.75
C GLY A 188 -2.09 0.76 3.88
N LEU A 189 -3.39 0.73 4.17
CA LEU A 189 -4.40 -0.06 3.50
C LEU A 189 -5.36 0.88 2.79
N ARG A 190 -5.53 0.72 1.48
CA ARG A 190 -6.43 1.54 0.66
C ARG A 190 -7.48 0.66 0.00
N THR A 191 -8.74 0.88 0.31
CA THR A 191 -9.88 0.24 -0.36
C THR A 191 -10.54 1.21 -1.34
N ALA A 192 -11.60 0.80 -2.02
CA ALA A 192 -12.39 1.71 -2.86
C ALA A 192 -13.08 2.84 -2.07
N THR A 193 -13.28 2.66 -0.75
CA THR A 193 -14.12 3.56 0.06
C THR A 193 -13.42 4.10 1.30
N GLN A 194 -12.30 3.52 1.71
CA GLN A 194 -11.62 3.87 2.95
C GLN A 194 -10.11 3.80 2.77
N LYS A 195 -9.39 4.58 3.56
CA LYS A 195 -7.94 4.48 3.70
C LYS A 195 -7.54 4.48 5.17
N TYR A 196 -6.65 3.56 5.52
CA TYR A 196 -6.15 3.37 6.87
C TYR A 196 -4.62 3.37 6.86
N ILE A 197 -3.99 4.08 7.79
CA ILE A 197 -2.53 4.24 7.87
C ILE A 197 -2.09 3.99 9.31
N GLU A 198 -1.01 3.22 9.48
CA GLU A 198 -0.29 3.07 10.74
C GLU A 198 1.14 3.56 10.60
N TYR A 199 1.52 4.48 11.48
CA TYR A 199 2.86 5.04 11.58
C TYR A 199 3.70 4.30 12.60
N ASP A 200 5.03 4.33 12.42
CA ASP A 200 5.96 3.74 13.39
C ASP A 200 5.99 4.48 14.75
N THR A 201 5.45 5.70 14.81
CA THR A 201 5.21 6.46 16.04
C THR A 201 4.06 5.87 16.87
N GLY A 202 3.29 4.93 16.32
CA GLY A 202 2.06 4.38 16.90
C GLY A 202 0.81 5.21 16.58
N GLU A 203 0.96 6.36 15.92
CA GLU A 203 -0.15 7.18 15.43
C GLU A 203 -0.83 6.52 14.23
N ARG A 204 -2.09 6.89 14.01
CA ARG A 204 -2.94 6.26 12.99
C ARG A 204 -3.82 7.29 12.31
N GLU A 205 -4.18 7.00 11.07
CA GLU A 205 -5.18 7.77 10.32
C GLU A 205 -6.20 6.84 9.67
N LEU A 206 -7.46 7.26 9.62
CA LEU A 206 -8.55 6.57 8.95
C LEU A 206 -9.46 7.56 8.24
N TYR A 207 -9.67 7.37 6.94
CA TYR A 207 -10.46 8.25 6.08
C TYR A 207 -11.58 7.50 5.36
N ASP A 208 -12.74 8.15 5.25
CA ASP A 208 -13.84 7.74 4.35
C ASP A 208 -13.64 8.45 3.01
N LEU A 209 -13.15 7.74 1.99
CA LEU A 209 -12.85 8.31 0.68
C LEU A 209 -14.11 8.62 -0.15
N VAL A 210 -15.29 8.19 0.29
CA VAL A 210 -16.55 8.52 -0.39
C VAL A 210 -17.04 9.90 0.03
N ASN A 211 -17.04 10.17 1.34
CA ASN A 211 -17.56 11.42 1.91
C ASN A 211 -16.46 12.46 2.17
N ASP A 212 -15.22 12.02 2.36
CA ASP A 212 -14.03 12.84 2.60
C ASP A 212 -12.89 12.46 1.63
N PRO A 213 -13.06 12.72 0.32
CA PRO A 213 -12.05 12.36 -0.70
C PRO A 213 -10.75 13.17 -0.60
N TYR A 214 -10.71 14.21 0.25
CA TYR A 214 -9.55 15.06 0.50
C TYR A 214 -8.95 14.83 1.88
N GLU A 215 -9.42 13.81 2.61
CA GLU A 215 -8.79 13.31 3.83
C GLU A 215 -8.64 14.38 4.93
N LEU A 216 -9.66 15.23 5.03
CA LEU A 216 -9.66 16.36 5.94
C LEU A 216 -10.08 15.97 7.36
N GLU A 217 -10.81 14.87 7.54
CA GLU A 217 -11.35 14.43 8.83
C GLU A 217 -10.93 12.99 9.16
N ASN A 218 -9.94 12.86 10.05
CA ASN A 218 -9.45 11.60 10.58
C ASN A 218 -10.49 10.97 11.51
N GLN A 219 -10.94 9.76 11.19
CA GLN A 219 -12.01 9.06 11.87
C GLN A 219 -11.54 8.10 12.98
N ILE A 220 -10.25 8.05 13.29
CA ILE A 220 -9.70 7.11 14.30
C ILE A 220 -10.46 7.22 15.64
N ASP A 221 -10.66 8.43 16.16
CA ASP A 221 -11.33 8.64 17.44
C ASP A 221 -12.84 8.31 17.42
N ASN A 222 -13.45 8.29 16.23
CA ASN A 222 -14.87 8.02 16.03
C ASN A 222 -15.16 6.56 15.64
N THR A 223 -14.13 5.75 15.43
CA THR A 223 -14.25 4.39 14.91
C THR A 223 -14.24 3.37 16.06
N PRO A 224 -15.16 2.40 16.09
CA PRO A 224 -15.15 1.36 17.12
C PRO A 224 -13.81 0.61 17.19
N PRO A 225 -13.28 0.30 18.38
CA PRO A 225 -12.00 -0.40 18.53
C PRO A 225 -11.91 -1.73 17.79
N ASN A 226 -13.02 -2.46 17.67
CA ASN A 226 -13.06 -3.74 16.94
C ASN A 226 -12.84 -3.55 15.44
N ASP A 227 -13.35 -2.46 14.86
CA ASP A 227 -13.20 -2.16 13.44
C ASP A 227 -11.76 -1.72 13.15
N LEU A 228 -11.17 -0.91 14.06
CA LEU A 228 -9.75 -0.56 13.99
C LEU A 228 -8.84 -1.79 14.13
N ALA A 229 -9.15 -2.72 15.04
CA ALA A 229 -8.39 -3.95 15.20
C ALA A 229 -8.45 -4.83 13.93
N LEU A 230 -9.61 -4.88 13.26
CA LEU A 230 -9.74 -5.60 12.00
C LEU A 230 -8.91 -4.95 10.89
N LEU A 231 -8.90 -3.63 10.79
CA LEU A 231 -8.07 -2.89 9.83
C LEU A 231 -6.57 -3.09 10.10
N SER A 232 -6.13 -2.96 11.36
CA SER A 232 -4.77 -3.28 11.79
C SER A 232 -4.36 -4.71 11.40
N TYR A 233 -5.24 -5.67 11.67
CA TYR A 233 -4.98 -7.07 11.36
C TYR A 233 -4.90 -7.31 9.85
N TRP A 234 -5.77 -6.69 9.06
CA TRP A 234 -5.70 -6.77 7.60
C TRP A 234 -4.39 -6.18 7.07
N LEU A 235 -4.03 -4.97 7.52
CA LEU A 235 -2.80 -4.29 7.13
C LEU A 235 -1.56 -5.12 7.46
N PHE A 236 -1.49 -5.70 8.66
CA PHE A 236 -0.39 -6.58 9.06
C PHE A 236 -0.23 -7.79 8.13
N ASN A 237 -1.34 -8.46 7.79
CA ASN A 237 -1.28 -9.62 6.89
C ASN A 237 -0.91 -9.22 5.45
N MET A 238 -1.33 -8.04 5.00
CA MET A 238 -0.91 -7.48 3.71
C MET A 238 0.57 -7.12 3.70
N HIS A 239 1.12 -6.56 4.79
CA HIS A 239 2.56 -6.27 4.89
C HIS A 239 3.42 -7.54 4.89
N ALA A 240 2.95 -8.60 5.54
CA ALA A 240 3.72 -9.83 5.72
C ALA A 240 3.54 -10.89 4.61
N CYS A 241 2.64 -10.65 3.65
CA CYS A 241 2.36 -11.60 2.59
C CYS A 241 3.45 -11.58 1.50
N PHE A 242 3.46 -12.65 0.70
CA PHE A 242 4.23 -12.70 -0.54
C PHE A 242 3.41 -13.39 -1.62
N THR A 243 3.51 -12.91 -2.85
CA THR A 243 3.04 -13.56 -4.07
C THR A 243 1.53 -13.89 -4.04
N ASP A 244 1.14 -15.17 -4.16
CA ASP A 244 -0.26 -15.60 -4.15
C ASP A 244 -0.93 -15.31 -2.80
N GLY A 245 -0.15 -15.29 -1.72
CA GLY A 245 -0.62 -14.86 -0.40
C GLY A 245 -1.12 -13.42 -0.41
N CYS A 246 -0.41 -12.52 -1.09
CA CYS A 246 -0.84 -11.11 -1.22
C CYS A 246 -2.11 -10.99 -2.04
N ARG A 247 -2.17 -11.67 -3.20
CA ARG A 247 -3.37 -11.66 -4.05
C ARG A 247 -4.62 -12.16 -3.32
N ALA A 248 -4.48 -13.12 -2.40
CA ALA A 248 -5.56 -13.61 -1.57
C ALA A 248 -5.97 -12.59 -0.49
N MET A 249 -5.00 -11.97 0.19
CA MET A 249 -5.27 -10.97 1.24
C MET A 249 -5.88 -9.68 0.69
N GLU A 250 -5.67 -9.35 -0.58
CA GLU A 250 -6.27 -8.18 -1.23
C GLU A 250 -7.80 -8.30 -1.43
N MET A 251 -8.39 -9.50 -1.37
CA MET A 251 -9.79 -9.74 -1.78
C MET A 251 -10.82 -9.40 -0.71
N ALA A 252 -10.48 -9.58 0.56
CA ALA A 252 -11.37 -9.33 1.68
C ALA A 252 -10.53 -9.17 2.95
N PRO A 253 -11.05 -8.48 3.99
CA PRO A 253 -10.42 -8.55 5.29
C PRO A 253 -10.29 -10.02 5.70
N PRO A 254 -9.17 -10.42 6.30
CA PRO A 254 -9.05 -11.76 6.86
C PRO A 254 -10.16 -11.97 7.89
N PRO A 255 -10.68 -13.20 8.05
CA PRO A 255 -11.71 -13.46 9.04
C PRO A 255 -11.21 -12.97 10.41
N PRO A 256 -12.06 -12.30 11.22
CA PRO A 256 -11.70 -12.03 12.61
C PRO A 256 -11.24 -13.34 13.23
N ILE A 257 -10.17 -13.33 14.00
CA ILE A 257 -9.83 -14.50 14.82
C ILE A 257 -11.05 -14.74 15.70
N GLY A 258 -11.88 -15.71 15.33
CA GLY A 258 -13.01 -16.11 16.13
C GLY A 258 -12.46 -16.54 17.47
N VAL A 259 -13.06 -16.06 18.55
CA VAL A 259 -13.02 -16.78 19.82
C VAL A 259 -13.70 -18.13 19.56
N VAL A 260 -12.96 -19.07 19.01
CA VAL A 260 -13.33 -20.48 19.05
C VAL A 260 -12.85 -20.93 20.42
N GLU A 261 -13.74 -21.00 21.41
CA GLU A 261 -13.43 -21.71 22.64
C GLU A 261 -13.05 -23.15 22.25
N PRO A 262 -11.79 -23.58 22.44
CA PRO A 262 -11.43 -24.96 22.16
C PRO A 262 -12.08 -25.81 23.24
N THR A 263 -13.05 -26.64 22.89
CA THR A 263 -13.47 -27.68 23.83
C THR A 263 -12.30 -28.66 24.01
N CYS A 264 -11.92 -28.97 25.25
CA CYS A 264 -10.81 -29.86 25.60
C CYS A 264 -10.84 -31.25 24.92
N ALA A 265 -11.95 -31.63 24.28
CA ALA A 265 -12.11 -32.92 23.60
C ALA A 265 -11.37 -33.03 22.25
N GLN A 266 -10.81 -31.94 21.71
CA GLN A 266 -10.23 -31.92 20.36
C GLN A 266 -8.69 -31.81 20.30
N LEU A 267 -8.00 -31.84 21.44
CA LEU A 267 -6.53 -31.71 21.51
C LEU A 267 -5.81 -33.02 21.88
N ASP A 268 -6.51 -34.15 21.95
CA ASP A 268 -5.90 -35.46 22.21
C ASP A 268 -5.83 -36.30 20.92
N PHE A 269 -4.75 -36.13 20.16
CA PHE A 269 -4.51 -36.86 18.91
C PHE A 269 -3.72 -38.17 19.10
N ASP A 270 -3.26 -38.49 20.31
CA ASP A 270 -2.53 -39.74 20.61
C ASP A 270 -3.11 -40.55 21.78
N GLY A 271 -4.12 -40.04 22.49
CA GLY A 271 -4.80 -40.71 23.59
C GLY A 271 -4.06 -40.62 24.94
N SER A 272 -3.05 -39.76 25.07
CA SER A 272 -2.12 -39.75 26.22
C SER A 272 -2.46 -38.74 27.33
N ALA A 273 -3.44 -37.85 27.10
CA ALA A 273 -3.97 -36.89 28.07
C ALA A 273 -2.99 -35.83 28.66
N GLU A 274 -1.74 -35.72 28.21
CA GLU A 274 -0.83 -34.61 28.54
C GLU A 274 -0.08 -34.10 27.30
N VAL A 275 -0.21 -32.80 27.00
CA VAL A 275 0.45 -32.13 25.87
C VAL A 275 1.82 -31.58 26.31
N THR A 276 2.90 -31.85 25.58
CA THR A 276 4.25 -31.37 25.92
C THR A 276 4.79 -30.31 24.95
N ILE A 277 5.74 -29.47 25.40
CA ILE A 277 6.41 -28.42 24.58
C ILE A 277 7.09 -28.99 23.32
N ALA A 278 7.47 -30.28 23.33
CA ALA A 278 8.09 -30.93 22.17
C ALA A 278 7.11 -31.13 21.00
N ASP A 279 5.80 -31.13 21.26
CA ASP A 279 4.76 -31.30 20.24
C ASP A 279 4.50 -29.99 19.45
N ILE A 280 5.04 -28.87 19.92
CA ILE A 280 4.89 -27.52 19.33
C ILE A 280 6.00 -27.21 18.30
N GLY A 281 7.12 -27.94 18.33
CA GLY A 281 8.35 -27.62 17.57
C GLY A 281 8.39 -28.04 16.09
N LEU A 282 7.34 -28.67 15.54
CA LEU A 282 7.37 -29.26 14.19
C LEU A 282 6.56 -28.50 13.12
N LEU A 283 6.03 -27.30 13.43
CA LEU A 283 5.07 -26.59 12.58
C LEU A 283 5.61 -25.40 11.75
N LEU A 284 6.93 -25.22 11.66
CA LEU A 284 7.53 -24.15 10.86
C LEU A 284 8.72 -24.69 10.06
N PRO A 285 8.57 -25.08 8.78
CA PRO A 285 9.74 -25.20 7.93
C PRO A 285 10.23 -23.76 7.71
N HIS A 286 11.36 -23.43 8.34
CA HIS A 286 12.11 -22.16 8.30
C HIS A 286 12.02 -21.20 9.49
N TRP A 287 11.61 -21.66 10.68
CA TRP A 287 12.10 -21.02 11.92
C TRP A 287 13.43 -21.65 12.31
N GLY A 288 14.49 -21.20 11.64
CA GLY A 288 15.82 -21.78 11.79
C GLY A 288 16.82 -21.31 10.75
N ASP A 289 16.73 -20.07 10.30
CA ASP A 289 17.92 -19.31 9.89
C ASP A 289 17.92 -18.01 10.70
N THR A 290 18.70 -18.05 11.77
CA THR A 290 19.11 -16.89 12.56
C THR A 290 19.55 -15.73 11.67
N ILE A 291 18.78 -14.64 11.64
CA ILE A 291 19.37 -13.30 11.55
C ILE A 291 19.72 -12.87 12.97
N THR A 292 20.76 -13.48 13.52
CA THR A 292 21.49 -12.93 14.65
C THR A 292 22.29 -11.74 14.15
N SER A 293 21.77 -10.52 14.32
CA SER A 293 22.53 -9.29 14.69
C SER A 293 21.75 -7.97 14.52
N HIS A 294 20.51 -7.96 14.00
CA HIS A 294 19.85 -6.69 13.63
C HIS A 294 18.36 -6.63 14.01
N GLY A 295 18.10 -6.20 15.25
CA GLY A 295 17.15 -5.09 15.49
C GLY A 295 15.64 -5.29 15.62
N TRP A 296 15.05 -6.48 15.45
CA TRP A 296 13.61 -6.65 15.78
C TRP A 296 13.26 -8.05 16.30
N ASP A 297 12.55 -8.09 17.44
CA ASP A 297 12.06 -9.30 18.11
C ASP A 297 10.52 -9.24 18.13
N PRO A 298 9.82 -10.16 17.45
CA PRO A 298 8.36 -10.13 17.30
C PRO A 298 7.57 -10.37 18.60
N ARG A 299 8.25 -10.53 19.75
CA ARG A 299 7.61 -10.71 21.07
C ARG A 299 7.31 -9.40 21.79
N PHE A 300 7.81 -8.27 21.30
CA PHE A 300 7.74 -6.97 21.96
C PHE A 300 7.18 -5.89 21.03
N ASP A 301 6.43 -4.94 21.57
CA ASP A 301 5.94 -3.79 20.81
C ASP A 301 7.07 -2.77 20.63
N LEU A 302 6.76 -1.68 19.93
CA LEU A 302 7.72 -0.61 19.62
C LEU A 302 8.19 0.18 20.86
N ASN A 303 7.62 -0.06 22.04
CA ASN A 303 8.07 0.49 23.33
C ASN A 303 8.92 -0.51 24.15
N GLY A 304 9.06 -1.76 23.68
CA GLY A 304 9.78 -2.82 24.38
C GLY A 304 8.93 -3.57 25.41
N ASP A 305 7.62 -3.34 25.42
CA ASP A 305 6.68 -4.09 26.27
C ASP A 305 6.25 -5.38 25.56
N SER A 306 6.01 -6.46 26.33
CA SER A 306 5.57 -7.73 25.74
C SER A 306 4.17 -7.59 25.14
N VAL A 307 4.01 -7.85 23.83
CA VAL A 307 2.70 -7.72 23.13
C VAL A 307 1.76 -8.89 23.44
N LEU A 308 2.28 -9.95 24.06
CA LEU A 308 1.50 -11.13 24.41
C LEU A 308 1.23 -11.14 25.92
N ASP A 309 0.08 -10.60 26.32
CA ASP A 309 -0.61 -11.11 27.51
C ASP A 309 -1.09 -12.52 27.15
N THR A 310 -0.44 -13.53 27.73
CA THR A 310 -0.67 -14.95 27.45
C THR A 310 -2.01 -15.48 27.95
N SER A 311 -2.96 -14.59 28.27
CA SER A 311 -4.28 -14.99 28.76
C SER A 311 -5.25 -15.40 27.64
N ASP A 312 -5.08 -14.99 26.38
CA ASP A 312 -6.11 -15.20 25.35
C ASP A 312 -5.57 -15.50 23.92
N VAL A 313 -4.79 -16.56 23.71
CA VAL A 313 -4.43 -17.03 22.34
C VAL A 313 -4.80 -18.49 22.11
N VAL A 314 -5.66 -18.72 21.12
CA VAL A 314 -5.97 -20.02 20.51
C VAL A 314 -5.76 -19.90 19.00
N ILE A 315 -4.93 -20.77 18.41
CA ILE A 315 -4.64 -20.81 16.97
C ILE A 315 -5.19 -22.10 16.38
N ILE A 316 -5.98 -21.99 15.31
CA ILE A 316 -6.45 -23.12 14.48
C ILE A 316 -6.07 -22.81 13.02
N ALA A 317 -5.48 -23.79 12.32
CA ALA A 317 -5.42 -23.81 10.87
C ALA A 317 -5.70 -25.22 10.33
N ALA A 318 -6.58 -25.29 9.33
CA ALA A 318 -7.03 -26.50 8.63
C ALA A 318 -6.30 -26.68 7.28
N ARG A 319 -6.29 -27.91 6.74
CA ARG A 319 -5.65 -28.27 5.47
C ARG A 319 -6.70 -28.74 4.44
N TRP A 320 -6.48 -28.42 3.15
CA TRP A 320 -7.10 -29.13 2.02
C TRP A 320 -6.03 -29.63 1.04
N GLY A 321 -6.29 -30.80 0.41
CA GLY A 321 -5.35 -31.73 -0.25
C GLY A 321 -4.72 -31.27 -1.57
N GLU A 322 -3.87 -32.05 -2.24
CA GLU A 322 -3.69 -33.53 -2.29
C GLU A 322 -2.34 -34.04 -1.76
#